data_AF-A0A2V7QST6-F1
#
_entry.id   AF-A0A2V7QST6-F1
#
_cell.length_a   1.000
_cell.length_b   1.000
_cell.length_c   1.000
_cell.angle_alpha   90.00
_cell.angle_beta   90.00
_cell.angle_gamma   90.00
#
_symmetry.space_group_name_H-M   'P 1'
#
loop_
_entity.id
_entity.type
_entity.pdbx_description
1 polymer ?
#
loop_
_entity_poly.entity_id
_entity_poly.type
_entity_poly.pdbx_seq_one_letter_code
_entity_poly.pdbx_strand_id
1 'polypeptide(L)'
;AAVAWLKFGEPFGTAPIRVRVEEQESSVRASYQLERPELGWHLTMAGSRATHVPPPDSPAHYLKERVLACRVRRDGGLGVFRVEHPPWAVREVTAVDYRVDFGFLYGADWRFLNDARPVSAIFCPGSDVTVYQPVRAP
;
A
#
# COMPACT_ATOMS: atom_id res chain seq x y z
N ALA A 1 -12.92 7.56 -0.01
CA ALA A 1 -12.65 8.89 -0.58
C ALA A 1 -13.12 10.04 0.29
N ALA A 2 -14.44 10.17 0.60
CA ALA A 2 -14.99 11.36 1.25
C ALA A 2 -14.28 11.77 2.56
N VAL A 3 -14.01 10.83 3.47
CA VAL A 3 -13.29 11.11 4.73
C VAL A 3 -11.87 11.61 4.47
N ALA A 4 -11.14 10.96 3.56
CA ALA A 4 -9.77 11.34 3.21
C ALA A 4 -9.72 12.77 2.66
N TRP A 5 -10.64 13.12 1.76
CA TRP A 5 -10.70 14.47 1.20
C TRP A 5 -11.14 15.53 2.23
N LEU A 6 -12.23 15.27 2.97
CA LEU A 6 -12.83 16.25 3.89
C LEU A 6 -11.98 16.47 5.16
N LYS A 7 -11.36 15.42 5.69
CA LYS A 7 -10.59 15.50 6.94
C LYS A 7 -9.09 15.67 6.72
N PHE A 8 -8.55 15.08 5.65
CA PHE A 8 -7.11 15.04 5.41
C PHE A 8 -6.66 15.84 4.18
N GLY A 9 -7.61 16.34 3.36
CA GLY A 9 -7.29 17.04 2.14
C GLY A 9 -6.70 16.14 1.04
N GLU A 10 -6.72 14.81 1.24
CA GLU A 10 -6.13 13.87 0.32
C GLU A 10 -7.03 13.66 -0.91
N PRO A 11 -6.53 13.91 -2.13
CA PRO A 11 -7.34 13.89 -3.35
C PRO A 11 -7.45 12.47 -3.91
N PHE A 12 -7.77 11.50 -3.05
CA PHE A 12 -7.85 10.11 -3.48
C PHE A 12 -9.05 9.88 -4.40
N GLY A 13 -8.77 9.35 -5.60
CA GLY A 13 -9.77 8.63 -6.39
C GLY A 13 -10.09 7.27 -5.77
N THR A 14 -11.21 6.69 -6.17
CA THR A 14 -11.58 5.32 -5.80
C THR A 14 -11.68 4.46 -7.03
N ALA A 15 -11.07 3.29 -6.99
CA ALA A 15 -11.33 2.19 -7.90
C ALA A 15 -11.82 1.01 -7.07
N PRO A 16 -12.95 0.39 -7.42
CA PRO A 16 -13.36 -0.89 -6.85
C PRO A 16 -12.31 -1.96 -7.07
N ILE A 17 -12.13 -2.81 -6.05
CA ILE A 17 -11.14 -3.88 -6.05
C ILE A 17 -11.87 -5.16 -5.68
N ARG A 18 -11.79 -6.18 -6.53
CA ARG A 18 -12.22 -7.52 -6.19
C ARG A 18 -11.08 -8.24 -5.49
N VAL A 19 -11.35 -8.74 -4.30
CA VAL A 19 -10.35 -9.42 -3.46
C VAL A 19 -10.72 -10.88 -3.34
N ARG A 20 -9.73 -11.76 -3.48
CA ARG A 20 -9.84 -13.18 -3.18
C ARG A 20 -8.64 -13.62 -2.37
N VAL A 21 -8.87 -14.20 -1.20
CA VAL A 21 -7.84 -14.73 -0.33
C VAL A 21 -8.08 -16.23 -0.17
N GLU A 22 -7.06 -17.02 -0.45
CA GLU A 22 -7.05 -18.47 -0.34
C GLU A 22 -6.00 -18.86 0.69
N GLU A 23 -6.45 -19.44 1.79
CA GLU A 23 -5.58 -19.97 2.83
C GLU A 23 -5.48 -21.49 2.69
N GLN A 24 -4.25 -21.98 2.74
CA GLN A 24 -3.92 -23.40 2.83
C GLN A 24 -3.19 -23.62 4.15
N GLU A 25 -2.88 -24.88 4.49
CA GLU A 25 -2.25 -25.23 5.76
C GLU A 25 -0.95 -24.43 6.03
N SER A 26 -0.09 -24.30 5.02
CA SER A 26 1.22 -23.65 5.12
C SER A 26 1.38 -22.38 4.28
N SER A 27 0.38 -22.02 3.48
CA SER A 27 0.49 -20.91 2.53
C SER A 27 -0.77 -20.05 2.48
N VAL A 28 -0.60 -18.80 2.03
CA VAL A 28 -1.71 -17.88 1.73
C VAL A 28 -1.47 -17.28 0.36
N ARG A 29 -2.52 -17.21 -0.44
CA ARG A 29 -2.54 -16.50 -1.71
C ARG A 29 -3.62 -15.42 -1.67
N ALA A 30 -3.23 -14.17 -1.92
CA ALA A 30 -4.16 -13.04 -2.06
C ALA A 30 -4.12 -12.52 -3.49
N SER A 31 -5.29 -12.32 -4.09
CA SER A 31 -5.45 -11.75 -5.43
C SER A 31 -6.35 -10.52 -5.35
N TYR A 32 -5.85 -9.43 -5.91
CA TYR A 32 -6.51 -8.13 -6.00
C TYR A 32 -6.68 -7.81 -7.49
N GLN A 33 -7.92 -7.72 -7.94
CA GLN A 33 -8.24 -7.30 -9.30
C GLN A 33 -8.84 -5.90 -9.25
N LEU A 34 -8.20 -4.95 -9.92
CA LEU A 34 -8.68 -3.58 -9.98
C LEU A 34 -9.79 -3.46 -11.04
N GLU A 35 -10.69 -2.50 -10.85
CA GLU A 35 -11.75 -2.23 -11.82
C GLU A 35 -11.19 -1.88 -13.22
N ARG A 36 -12.05 -2.07 -14.24
CA ARG A 36 -11.71 -2.14 -15.68
C ARG A 36 -11.04 -3.48 -16.07
N PRO A 37 -11.77 -4.61 -16.04
CA PRO A 37 -11.23 -5.92 -16.44
C PRO A 37 -10.56 -5.92 -17.82
N GLU A 38 -11.01 -5.06 -18.74
CA GLU A 38 -10.41 -4.87 -20.06
C GLU A 38 -8.96 -4.38 -20.02
N LEU A 39 -8.52 -3.76 -18.92
CA LEU A 39 -7.12 -3.39 -18.70
C LEU A 39 -6.30 -4.54 -18.11
N GLY A 40 -6.97 -5.55 -17.55
CA GLY A 40 -6.36 -6.75 -16.96
C GLY A 40 -5.52 -6.47 -15.71
N TRP A 41 -5.74 -5.35 -15.03
CA TRP A 41 -4.90 -4.94 -13.91
C TRP A 41 -5.16 -5.79 -12.66
N HIS A 42 -4.07 -6.30 -12.09
CA HIS A 42 -4.12 -7.18 -10.93
C HIS A 42 -2.82 -7.15 -10.13
N LEU A 43 -2.91 -7.63 -8.89
CA LEU A 43 -1.81 -7.99 -8.03
C LEU A 43 -2.16 -9.31 -7.34
N THR A 44 -1.33 -10.32 -7.50
CA THR A 44 -1.42 -11.59 -6.80
C THR A 44 -0.13 -11.83 -6.04
N MET A 45 -0.25 -12.15 -4.76
CA MET A 45 0.86 -12.52 -3.90
C MET A 45 0.59 -13.90 -3.30
N ALA A 46 1.63 -14.72 -3.24
CA ALA A 46 1.63 -15.94 -2.46
C ALA A 46 2.78 -15.89 -1.45
N GLY A 47 2.54 -16.45 -0.27
CA GLY A 47 3.54 -16.53 0.78
C GLY A 47 3.18 -17.49 1.89
N SER A 48 4.02 -17.54 2.92
CA SER A 48 3.82 -18.38 4.09
C SER A 48 2.53 -18.05 4.85
N ARG A 49 1.91 -19.06 5.47
CA ARG A 49 0.86 -18.84 6.47
C ARG A 49 1.42 -18.25 7.77
N ALA A 50 2.61 -18.69 8.17
CA ALA A 50 3.35 -18.10 9.28
C ALA A 50 3.71 -16.63 8.99
N THR A 51 3.81 -15.84 10.04
CA THR A 51 4.20 -14.43 9.96
C THR A 51 5.27 -14.13 10.99
N HIS A 52 6.09 -13.10 10.73
CA HIS A 52 7.06 -12.58 11.69
C HIS A 52 7.15 -11.07 11.57
N VAL A 53 7.52 -10.37 12.64
CA VAL A 53 7.81 -8.93 12.58
C VAL A 53 9.26 -8.76 12.10
N PRO A 54 9.51 -8.01 11.00
CA PRO A 54 10.88 -7.78 10.55
C PRO A 54 11.71 -7.00 11.58
N PRO A 55 13.02 -7.29 11.69
CA PRO A 55 13.94 -6.53 12.54
C PRO A 55 13.92 -5.03 12.23
N PRO A 56 14.12 -4.14 13.23
CA PRO A 56 14.07 -2.68 13.03
C PRO A 56 15.04 -2.12 11.98
N ASP A 57 16.17 -2.78 11.75
CA ASP A 57 17.20 -2.41 10.77
C ASP A 57 16.94 -2.98 9.36
N SER A 58 15.86 -3.73 9.18
CA SER A 58 15.53 -4.34 7.88
C SER A 58 14.86 -3.34 6.92
N PRO A 59 15.06 -3.49 5.59
CA PRO A 59 14.34 -2.68 4.59
C PRO A 59 12.81 -2.79 4.70
N ALA A 60 12.31 -3.98 5.03
CA ALA A 60 10.86 -4.20 5.18
C ALA A 60 10.29 -3.41 6.37
N HIS A 61 11.03 -3.32 7.48
CA HIS A 61 10.66 -2.47 8.61
C HIS A 61 10.69 -0.99 8.22
N TYR A 62 11.78 -0.54 7.61
CA TYR A 62 11.92 0.86 7.19
C TYR A 62 10.80 1.34 6.26
N LEU A 63 10.42 0.54 5.26
CA LEU A 63 9.43 0.92 4.27
C LEU A 63 8.01 1.02 4.84
N LYS A 64 7.68 0.20 5.86
CA LYS A 64 6.32 0.07 6.36
C LYS A 64 6.03 0.87 7.63
N GLU A 65 7.03 1.18 8.45
CA GLU A 65 6.86 1.88 9.73
C GLU A 65 6.87 3.42 9.58
N ARG A 66 6.16 3.95 8.58
CA ARG A 66 6.04 5.40 8.34
C ARG A 66 4.84 5.98 9.09
N VAL A 67 5.12 6.79 10.10
CA VAL A 67 4.08 7.30 11.02
C VAL A 67 3.56 8.70 10.69
N LEU A 68 4.24 9.46 9.82
CA LEU A 68 3.81 10.81 9.43
C LEU A 68 3.46 10.88 7.95
N ALA A 69 2.35 11.56 7.67
CA ALA A 69 1.98 11.97 6.32
C ALA A 69 1.92 13.51 6.27
N CYS A 70 2.46 14.06 5.18
CA CYS A 70 2.68 15.48 5.01
C CYS A 70 2.02 15.96 3.72
N ARG A 71 1.30 17.08 3.77
CA ARG A 71 0.62 17.65 2.61
C ARG A 71 0.54 19.16 2.66
N VAL A 72 0.67 19.80 1.50
CA VAL A 72 0.37 21.22 1.36
C VAL A 72 -1.14 21.44 1.52
N ARG A 73 -1.49 22.37 2.42
CA ARG A 73 -2.86 22.80 2.70
C ARG A 73 -3.31 23.84 1.68
N ARG A 74 -4.62 24.09 1.61
CA ARG A 74 -5.21 25.09 0.70
C ARG A 74 -4.68 26.52 0.96
N ASP A 75 -4.28 26.81 2.19
CA ASP A 75 -3.68 28.08 2.62
C ASP A 75 -2.16 28.18 2.33
N GLY A 76 -1.58 27.18 1.65
CA GLY A 76 -0.15 27.11 1.35
C GLY A 76 0.73 26.60 2.50
N GLY A 77 0.17 26.39 3.70
CA GLY A 77 0.91 25.85 4.83
C GLY A 77 1.14 24.33 4.74
N LEU A 78 2.12 23.82 5.48
CA LEU A 78 2.33 22.39 5.62
C LEU A 78 1.36 21.83 6.68
N GLY A 79 0.55 20.85 6.28
CA GLY A 79 -0.23 20.01 7.17
C GLY A 79 0.48 18.69 7.40
N VAL A 80 0.45 18.19 8.64
CA VAL A 80 0.99 16.89 9.02
C VAL A 80 -0.07 16.14 9.78
N PHE A 81 -0.26 14.87 9.47
CA PHE A 81 -1.04 13.96 10.29
C PHE A 81 -0.25 12.71 10.61
N ARG A 82 -0.63 12.07 11.72
CA ARG A 82 0.05 10.89 12.24
C ARG A 82 -0.83 9.66 12.05
N VAL A 83 -0.21 8.56 11.67
CA VAL A 83 -0.80 7.23 11.64
C VAL A 83 -0.01 6.36 12.60
N GLU A 84 -0.71 5.63 13.46
CA GLU A 84 -0.12 4.62 14.33
C GLU A 84 -0.67 3.25 13.96
N HIS A 85 0.21 2.26 14.01
CA HIS A 85 -0.10 0.85 13.90
C HIS A 85 0.93 0.07 14.72
N PRO A 86 0.61 -1.14 15.19
CA PRO A 86 1.63 -2.03 15.72
C PRO A 86 2.65 -2.37 14.61
N PRO A 87 3.90 -2.70 14.95
CA PRO A 87 4.87 -3.16 13.97
C PRO A 87 4.28 -4.28 13.11
N TRP A 88 4.19 -4.06 11.80
CA TRP A 88 3.49 -5.02 10.93
C TRP A 88 4.28 -6.32 10.79
N ALA A 89 3.61 -7.44 11.02
CA ALA A 89 4.14 -8.74 10.65
C ALA A 89 4.11 -8.91 9.13
N VAL A 90 5.02 -9.71 8.59
CA VAL A 90 5.13 -10.04 7.17
C VAL A 90 5.11 -11.55 6.99
N ARG A 91 4.67 -11.97 5.81
CA ARG A 91 4.78 -13.33 5.29
C ARG A 91 6.06 -13.46 4.48
N GLU A 92 6.64 -14.65 4.47
CA GLU A 92 7.68 -14.99 3.50
C GLU A 92 7.04 -15.07 2.11
N VAL A 93 7.44 -14.19 1.20
CA VAL A 93 6.85 -14.10 -0.14
C VAL A 93 7.48 -15.18 -1.03
N THR A 94 6.63 -16.03 -1.62
CA THR A 94 7.06 -17.12 -2.52
C THR A 94 6.72 -16.84 -3.98
N ALA A 95 5.71 -16.00 -4.25
CA ALA A 95 5.40 -15.55 -5.59
C ALA A 95 4.74 -14.17 -5.59
N VAL A 96 5.04 -13.38 -6.62
CA VAL A 96 4.40 -12.10 -6.92
C VAL A 96 4.11 -12.06 -8.41
N ASP A 97 2.87 -11.76 -8.75
CA ASP A 97 2.42 -11.55 -10.12
C ASP A 97 1.57 -10.28 -10.13
N TYR A 98 1.85 -9.35 -11.04
CA TYR A 98 1.07 -8.13 -11.13
C TYR A 98 1.11 -7.55 -12.54
N ARG A 99 0.05 -6.83 -12.87
CA ARG A 99 -0.06 -6.04 -14.08
C ARG A 99 -0.72 -4.72 -13.74
N VAL A 100 -0.01 -3.64 -13.97
CA VAL A 100 -0.51 -2.27 -13.82
C VAL A 100 0.18 -1.43 -14.88
N ASP A 101 -0.51 -0.43 -15.44
CA ASP A 101 0.12 0.57 -16.31
C ASP A 101 0.48 1.82 -15.49
N PHE A 102 1.73 1.90 -15.05
CA PHE A 102 2.27 3.05 -14.32
C PHE A 102 2.31 4.32 -15.18
N GLY A 103 2.43 4.19 -16.50
CA GLY A 103 2.35 5.32 -17.43
C GLY A 103 0.95 5.93 -17.45
N PHE A 104 -0.08 5.09 -17.40
CA PHE A 104 -1.47 5.55 -17.27
C PHE A 104 -1.73 6.17 -15.88
N LEU A 105 -1.26 5.54 -14.80
CA LEU A 105 -1.55 6.00 -13.43
C LEU A 105 -0.79 7.26 -13.02
N TYR A 106 0.49 7.36 -13.37
CA TYR A 106 1.39 8.40 -12.87
C TYR A 106 1.94 9.32 -13.97
N GLY A 107 1.71 9.00 -15.24
CA GLY A 107 2.18 9.77 -16.39
C GLY A 107 3.40 9.17 -17.08
N ALA A 108 3.77 9.73 -18.23
CA ALA A 108 4.80 9.19 -19.12
C ALA A 108 6.17 8.99 -18.44
N ASP A 109 6.53 9.87 -17.51
CA ASP A 109 7.79 9.79 -16.75
C ASP A 109 7.90 8.53 -15.90
N TRP A 110 6.78 7.88 -15.58
CA TRP A 110 6.73 6.67 -14.75
C TRP A 110 6.48 5.39 -15.55
N ARG A 111 6.31 5.50 -16.88
CA ARG A 111 6.05 4.35 -17.76
C ARG A 111 7.15 3.30 -17.70
N PHE A 112 8.39 3.69 -17.42
CA PHE A 112 9.52 2.76 -17.31
C PHE A 112 9.31 1.68 -16.21
N LEU A 113 8.45 1.93 -15.23
CA LEU A 113 8.11 0.96 -14.20
C LEU A 113 7.30 -0.23 -14.74
N ASN A 114 6.68 -0.11 -15.91
CA ASN A 114 5.97 -1.22 -16.57
C ASN A 114 6.92 -2.37 -16.93
N ASP A 115 8.20 -2.05 -17.16
CA ASP A 115 9.23 -3.01 -17.59
C ASP A 115 10.26 -3.30 -16.47
N ALA A 116 10.18 -2.58 -15.35
CA ALA A 116 11.09 -2.73 -14.22
C ALA A 116 10.66 -3.88 -13.30
N ARG A 117 11.64 -4.61 -12.76
CA ARG A 117 11.39 -5.57 -11.68
C ARG A 117 11.32 -4.84 -10.33
N PRO A 118 10.32 -5.14 -9.46
CA PRO A 118 10.30 -4.59 -8.12
C PRO A 118 11.55 -4.99 -7.35
N VAL A 119 12.13 -4.04 -6.62
CA VAL A 119 13.28 -4.29 -5.74
C VAL A 119 12.91 -5.05 -4.47
N SER A 120 11.64 -4.99 -4.07
CA SER A 120 11.11 -5.65 -2.89
C SER A 120 9.60 -5.87 -3.03
N ALA A 121 9.09 -6.91 -2.39
CA ALA A 121 7.66 -7.17 -2.22
C ALA A 121 7.40 -7.57 -0.77
N ILE A 122 6.40 -6.95 -0.15
CA ILE A 122 6.06 -7.16 1.27
C ILE A 122 4.60 -7.60 1.34
N PHE A 123 4.36 -8.77 1.93
CA PHE A 123 3.01 -9.30 2.10
C PHE A 123 2.63 -9.34 3.59
N CYS A 124 1.77 -8.42 4.01
CA CYS A 124 1.32 -8.32 5.41
C CYS A 124 -0.08 -8.94 5.58
N PRO A 125 -0.40 -9.53 6.74
CA PRO A 125 -1.78 -9.94 7.07
C PRO A 125 -2.72 -8.74 7.32
N GLY A 126 -2.16 -7.54 7.55
CA GLY A 126 -2.88 -6.34 7.95
C GLY A 126 -2.87 -6.13 9.47
N SER A 127 -3.35 -4.97 9.92
CA SER A 127 -3.59 -4.66 11.33
C SER A 127 -4.65 -3.58 11.49
N ASP A 128 -5.10 -3.38 12.71
CA ASP A 128 -5.77 -2.14 13.08
C ASP A 128 -4.81 -0.95 12.94
N VAL A 129 -5.37 0.20 12.59
CA VAL A 129 -4.64 1.46 12.41
C VAL A 129 -5.40 2.60 13.08
N THR A 130 -4.67 3.53 13.68
CA THR A 130 -5.21 4.75 14.25
C THR A 130 -4.73 5.94 13.44
N VAL A 131 -5.67 6.73 12.90
CA VAL A 131 -5.37 7.91 12.10
C VAL A 131 -5.76 9.16 12.89
N TYR A 132 -4.78 10.01 13.19
CA TYR A 132 -4.96 11.24 13.95
C TYR A 132 -5.31 12.41 13.04
N GLN A 133 -6.06 13.39 13.56
CA GLN A 133 -6.44 14.57 12.78
C GLN A 133 -5.20 15.35 12.33
N PRO A 134 -5.21 15.94 11.12
CA PRO A 134 -4.11 16.78 10.67
C PRO A 134 -3.95 18.03 11.54
N VAL A 135 -2.70 18.36 11.82
CA VAL A 135 -2.27 19.59 12.47
C VAL A 135 -1.45 20.43 11.51
N ARG A 136 -1.35 21.74 11.77
CA ARG A 136 -0.38 22.58 11.06
C ARG A 136 1.02 22.21 11.54
N ALA A 137 1.96 22.03 10.62
CA ALA A 137 3.37 21.96 10.99
C ALA A 137 3.78 23.29 11.67
N PRO A 138 4.71 23.25 12.63
CA PRO A 138 5.27 24.46 13.23
C PRO A 138 5.87 25.41 12.19
#